data_AF-A0A3B8J2Y4-F1
#
_entry.id   AF-A0A3B8J2Y4-F1
#
_cell.length_a   1.000
_cell.length_b   1.000
_cell.length_c   1.000
_cell.angle_alpha   90.00
_cell.angle_beta   90.00
_cell.angle_gamma   90.00
#
_symmetry.space_group_name_H-M   'P 1'
#
loop_
_entity.id
_entity.type
_entity.pdbx_description
1 polymer ?
#
loop_
_entity_poly.entity_id
_entity_poly.type
_entity_poly.pdbx_seq_one_letter_code
_entity_poly.pdbx_strand_id
1 'polypeptide(L)'
;MGSIVDQTILAMATRLRNTLLIFLAFTYSLSAFGQAKRPQARRSSDLSYVGTPHTAELKARNVFLKASEDRTRRKDQSPLRPQVEKSSGDPIGLPNRLPQARETILGPTRVNAFGTINVTSDLPPNTDMAVSGNGLVVTVDNDYLSIWDTNGDEVLVETWLDFFNNLSAPLGGEILFPRVAIDPVTGRFVVAVNYGETGSDASLFLLISETDDPSLGWLVYEVFSSEWQDSGTLTALSVGISTEEIFVTADVVDDFQDQVDVVIFQMDKEEAFAGQQLGFLFYQDFVDFDDDLGSHLHATQYDFNATVGSGMYFVSRTEDYVLLWDITGAIDDTGTQLDLYEYAAESYTFKPQIEQLGSTDVLFGGNGQVSDALYADDYLYLVH
;
A
#
# COMPACT_ATOMS: atom_id res chain seq x y z
N MET A 1 10.02 -33.89 -51.57
CA MET A 1 10.75 -32.92 -50.72
C MET A 1 10.20 -31.48 -50.79
N GLY A 2 9.03 -31.23 -51.39
CA GLY A 2 8.49 -29.87 -51.55
C GLY A 2 7.34 -29.46 -50.62
N SER A 3 6.76 -30.35 -49.79
CA SER A 3 5.52 -30.03 -49.07
C SER A 3 5.68 -29.70 -47.57
N ILE A 4 6.85 -29.95 -46.99
CA ILE A 4 7.10 -29.66 -45.55
C ILE A 4 7.65 -28.24 -45.38
N VAL A 5 8.39 -27.72 -46.36
CA VAL A 5 8.95 -26.36 -46.31
C VAL A 5 7.85 -25.30 -46.43
N ASP A 6 6.79 -25.56 -47.21
CA ASP A 6 5.69 -24.61 -47.42
C ASP A 6 4.81 -24.41 -46.17
N GLN A 7 4.60 -25.44 -45.35
CA GLN A 7 3.79 -25.29 -44.14
C GLN A 7 4.51 -24.51 -43.03
N THR A 8 5.83 -24.65 -42.93
CA THR A 8 6.63 -23.91 -41.95
C THR A 8 6.71 -22.43 -42.31
N ILE A 9 6.84 -22.11 -43.61
CA ILE A 9 6.85 -20.72 -44.10
C ILE A 9 5.48 -20.05 -43.89
N LEU A 10 4.39 -20.79 -44.11
CA LEU A 10 3.04 -20.27 -43.91
C LEU A 10 2.75 -19.99 -42.42
N ALA A 11 3.20 -20.88 -41.52
CA ALA A 11 3.07 -20.67 -40.07
C ALA A 11 3.89 -19.47 -39.56
N MET A 12 5.09 -19.25 -40.11
CA MET A 12 5.90 -18.06 -39.81
C MET A 12 5.26 -16.77 -40.33
N ALA A 13 4.69 -16.78 -41.53
CA ALA A 13 4.00 -15.62 -42.09
C ALA A 13 2.73 -15.24 -41.31
N THR A 14 1.99 -16.23 -40.79
CA THR A 14 0.83 -15.97 -39.92
C THR A 14 1.25 -15.41 -38.57
N ARG A 15 2.35 -15.88 -37.97
CA ARG A 15 2.88 -15.32 -36.71
C ARG A 15 3.36 -13.88 -36.90
N LEU A 16 4.12 -13.58 -37.97
CA LEU A 16 4.56 -12.21 -38.26
C LEU A 16 3.40 -11.25 -38.52
N ARG A 17 2.32 -11.70 -39.18
CA ARG A 17 1.13 -10.88 -39.42
C ARG A 17 0.37 -10.55 -38.13
N ASN A 18 0.32 -11.48 -37.16
CA ASN A 18 -0.35 -11.23 -35.88
C ASN A 18 0.48 -10.31 -34.98
N THR A 19 1.81 -10.44 -34.98
CA THR A 19 2.70 -9.52 -34.23
C THR A 19 2.66 -8.10 -34.80
N LEU A 20 2.56 -7.93 -36.12
CA LEU A 20 2.45 -6.60 -36.74
C LEU A 20 1.12 -5.90 -36.47
N LEU A 21 0.03 -6.67 -36.29
CA LEU A 21 -1.29 -6.13 -35.96
C LEU A 21 -1.38 -5.61 -34.51
N ILE A 22 -0.66 -6.26 -33.58
CA ILE A 22 -0.55 -5.82 -32.18
C ILE A 22 0.25 -4.52 -32.09
N PHE A 23 1.36 -4.39 -32.84
CA PHE A 23 2.14 -3.16 -32.89
C PHE A 23 1.41 -1.97 -33.52
N LEU A 24 0.54 -2.20 -34.52
CA LEU A 24 -0.24 -1.13 -35.15
C LEU A 24 -1.40 -0.63 -34.26
N ALA A 25 -1.95 -1.48 -33.38
CA ALA A 25 -2.94 -1.07 -32.39
C ALA A 25 -2.35 -0.12 -31.33
N PHE A 26 -1.09 -0.32 -30.93
CA PHE A 26 -0.38 0.54 -29.97
C PHE A 26 -0.07 1.95 -30.50
N THR A 27 0.13 2.11 -31.81
CA THR A 27 0.42 3.43 -32.40
C THR A 27 -0.81 4.33 -32.58
N TYR A 28 -2.03 3.80 -32.47
CA TYR A 28 -3.26 4.57 -32.69
C TYR A 28 -3.93 5.10 -31.41
N SER A 29 -3.53 4.64 -30.22
CA SER A 29 -4.04 5.13 -28.94
C SER A 29 -3.33 6.39 -28.42
N LEU A 30 -2.20 6.81 -29.02
CA LEU A 30 -1.41 7.97 -28.56
C LEU A 30 -1.81 9.34 -29.15
N SER A 31 -2.88 9.45 -29.95
CA SER A 31 -3.24 10.72 -30.63
C SER A 31 -4.65 11.26 -30.36
N ALA A 32 -5.17 11.06 -29.14
CA ALA A 32 -6.47 11.61 -28.74
C ALA A 32 -6.46 12.27 -27.36
N PHE A 33 -5.49 13.16 -27.10
CA PHE A 33 -5.62 14.17 -26.04
C PHE A 33 -5.59 15.58 -26.66
N GLY A 34 -6.78 16.15 -26.81
CA GLY A 34 -6.97 17.48 -27.39
C GLY A 34 -8.20 18.18 -26.82
N GLN A 35 -7.92 19.13 -25.93
CA GLN A 35 -8.75 20.27 -25.51
C GLN A 35 -9.77 20.06 -24.38
N ALA A 36 -9.32 20.30 -23.14
CA ALA A 36 -10.17 20.87 -22.09
C ALA A 36 -9.85 22.38 -21.93
N LYS A 37 -10.92 23.19 -21.91
CA LYS A 37 -10.90 24.66 -21.85
C LYS A 37 -10.33 25.17 -20.51
N ARG A 38 -9.46 26.17 -20.60
CA ARG A 38 -8.91 26.93 -19.45
C ARG A 38 -9.99 27.66 -18.65
N PRO A 39 -10.01 27.55 -17.30
CA PRO A 39 -10.61 28.56 -16.44
C PRO A 39 -9.58 29.67 -16.15
N GLN A 40 -10.05 30.91 -16.16
CA GLN A 40 -9.27 32.10 -15.84
C GLN A 40 -8.95 32.15 -14.33
N ALA A 41 -7.67 32.41 -14.02
CA ALA A 41 -7.20 32.63 -12.66
C ALA A 41 -7.86 33.86 -12.02
N ARG A 42 -8.48 33.67 -10.84
CA ARG A 42 -8.72 34.74 -9.87
C ARG A 42 -7.68 34.62 -8.75
N ARG A 43 -6.91 35.69 -8.56
CA ARG A 43 -6.06 35.90 -7.38
C ARG A 43 -6.91 36.14 -6.13
N SER A 44 -6.52 35.52 -5.02
CA SER A 44 -6.95 35.81 -3.64
C SER A 44 -5.81 35.33 -2.72
N SER A 45 -4.87 36.18 -2.33
CA SER A 45 -4.77 36.91 -1.05
C SER A 45 -4.85 36.02 0.21
N ASP A 46 -3.72 35.97 0.92
CA ASP A 46 -3.49 35.72 2.35
C ASP A 46 -4.61 35.04 3.15
N LEU A 47 -4.35 33.82 3.62
CA LEU A 47 -5.11 33.17 4.69
C LEU A 47 -4.17 32.44 5.65
N SER A 48 -3.93 33.07 6.79
CA SER A 48 -3.50 32.40 8.03
C SER A 48 -4.73 31.82 8.70
N TYR A 49 -4.75 30.53 9.03
CA TYR A 49 -5.82 29.92 9.81
C TYR A 49 -5.27 29.18 11.03
N VAL A 50 -5.99 29.33 12.14
CA VAL A 50 -5.80 28.69 13.45
C VAL A 50 -6.98 27.74 13.60
N GLY A 51 -6.73 26.43 13.55
CA GLY A 51 -7.78 25.42 13.69
C GLY A 51 -8.33 25.37 15.11
N THR A 52 -9.66 25.45 15.22
CA THR A 52 -10.42 25.06 16.42
C THR A 52 -10.82 23.59 16.30
N PRO A 53 -10.73 22.78 17.38
CA PRO A 53 -11.17 21.38 17.33
C PRO A 53 -12.69 21.30 17.13
N HIS A 54 -13.12 20.57 16.11
CA HIS A 54 -14.53 20.28 15.84
C HIS A 54 -14.92 18.91 16.38
N THR A 55 -16.02 18.88 17.12
CA THR A 55 -16.78 17.66 17.44
C THR A 55 -17.58 17.26 16.20
N ALA A 56 -17.04 16.36 15.38
CA ALA A 56 -17.76 15.73 14.27
C ALA A 56 -18.70 14.62 14.79
N GLU A 57 -19.85 14.42 14.13
CA GLU A 57 -20.73 13.28 14.40
C GLU A 57 -20.06 11.99 13.93
N LEU A 58 -19.74 11.09 14.86
CA LEU A 58 -19.17 9.78 14.55
C LEU A 58 -20.26 8.84 14.02
N LYS A 59 -20.11 8.33 12.81
CA LYS A 59 -20.89 7.20 12.30
C LYS A 59 -20.09 5.91 12.49
N ALA A 60 -20.78 4.83 12.86
CA ALA A 60 -20.21 3.49 13.00
C ALA A 60 -21.12 2.45 12.34
N ARG A 61 -20.54 1.50 11.59
CA ARG A 61 -21.22 0.36 10.96
C ARG A 61 -20.39 -0.90 11.19
N ASN A 62 -21.01 -1.94 11.72
CA ASN A 62 -20.43 -3.28 11.70
C ASN A 62 -20.70 -3.88 10.33
N VAL A 63 -19.65 -4.22 9.60
CA VAL A 63 -19.76 -4.85 8.27
C VAL A 63 -19.72 -6.36 8.47
N PHE A 64 -20.80 -7.05 8.10
CA PHE A 64 -20.85 -8.52 8.19
C PHE A 64 -20.01 -9.13 7.06
N LEU A 65 -18.92 -9.80 7.44
CA LEU A 65 -17.97 -10.44 6.54
C LEU A 65 -18.59 -11.55 5.69
N LYS A 66 -18.18 -11.63 4.41
CA LYS A 66 -17.98 -12.90 3.71
C LYS A 66 -16.48 -13.18 3.71
N ALA A 67 -15.96 -13.84 4.74
CA ALA A 67 -14.65 -14.49 4.63
C ALA A 67 -14.81 -15.76 3.78
N SER A 68 -13.99 -15.93 2.74
CA SER A 68 -13.86 -17.19 2.01
C SER A 68 -12.96 -18.13 2.81
N GLU A 69 -13.57 -18.85 3.75
CA GLU A 69 -12.89 -19.88 4.53
C GLU A 69 -12.78 -21.18 3.72
N ASP A 70 -11.60 -21.81 3.68
CA ASP A 70 -11.49 -23.26 3.41
C ASP A 70 -12.01 -24.03 4.64
N ARG A 71 -13.29 -24.47 4.58
CA ARG A 71 -14.08 -24.85 5.77
C ARG A 71 -13.96 -26.32 6.17
N THR A 72 -13.79 -26.55 7.48
CA THR A 72 -14.62 -27.53 8.20
C THR A 72 -15.14 -27.07 9.57
N ARG A 73 -16.49 -27.07 9.68
CA ARG A 73 -17.39 -27.08 10.87
C ARG A 73 -17.93 -25.76 11.46
N ARG A 74 -19.25 -25.63 11.34
CA ARG A 74 -20.19 -24.72 12.05
C ARG A 74 -20.44 -25.12 13.51
N LYS A 75 -20.75 -24.12 14.38
CA LYS A 75 -22.09 -23.91 14.97
C LYS A 75 -22.19 -22.67 15.89
N ASP A 76 -23.18 -21.82 15.56
CA ASP A 76 -24.20 -21.20 16.42
C ASP A 76 -23.78 -20.23 17.54
N GLN A 77 -24.12 -18.93 17.40
CA GLN A 77 -24.80 -18.14 18.44
C GLN A 77 -25.25 -16.73 18.01
N SER A 78 -26.24 -16.20 18.72
CA SER A 78 -27.06 -15.01 18.41
C SER A 78 -26.42 -13.67 18.82
N PRO A 79 -26.75 -12.54 18.17
CA PRO A 79 -26.11 -11.25 18.44
C PRO A 79 -26.64 -10.56 19.71
N LEU A 80 -25.72 -10.18 20.60
CA LEU A 80 -25.94 -9.26 21.71
C LEU A 80 -25.76 -7.81 21.25
N ARG A 81 -26.63 -6.91 21.72
CA ARG A 81 -26.64 -5.48 21.35
C ARG A 81 -25.63 -4.67 22.17
N PRO A 82 -24.88 -3.72 21.59
CA PRO A 82 -24.04 -2.80 22.35
C PRO A 82 -24.86 -1.75 23.11
N GLN A 83 -24.45 -1.45 24.35
CA GLN A 83 -24.88 -0.25 25.07
C GLN A 83 -23.86 0.87 24.82
N VAL A 84 -24.35 2.02 24.37
CA VAL A 84 -23.56 3.25 24.19
C VAL A 84 -23.53 4.00 25.51
N GLU A 85 -22.36 4.07 26.15
CA GLU A 85 -22.12 4.95 27.30
C GLU A 85 -21.53 6.28 26.79
N LYS A 86 -22.31 7.36 26.90
CA LYS A 86 -21.87 8.73 26.56
C LYS A 86 -20.97 9.26 27.67
N SER A 87 -19.69 9.48 27.41
CA SER A 87 -18.84 10.29 28.28
C SER A 87 -18.96 11.77 27.91
N SER A 88 -19.25 12.60 28.90
CA SER A 88 -19.31 14.07 28.79
C SER A 88 -18.02 14.67 29.32
N GLY A 89 -17.13 15.11 28.43
CA GLY A 89 -15.92 15.88 28.78
C GLY A 89 -15.99 17.27 28.18
N ASP A 90 -15.96 18.30 29.03
CA ASP A 90 -15.90 19.71 28.63
C ASP A 90 -14.60 20.04 27.86
N PRO A 91 -14.63 20.94 26.85
CA PRO A 91 -13.44 21.31 26.09
C PRO A 91 -12.44 22.10 26.93
N ILE A 92 -11.19 21.61 26.97
CA ILE A 92 -10.05 22.25 27.64
C ILE A 92 -9.67 23.52 26.85
N GLY A 93 -9.86 24.70 27.44
CA GLY A 93 -9.48 25.98 26.84
C GLY A 93 -7.97 26.18 26.79
N LEU A 94 -7.41 26.32 25.58
CA LEU A 94 -6.01 26.71 25.36
C LEU A 94 -5.80 28.19 25.74
N PRO A 95 -4.77 28.53 26.55
CA PRO A 95 -4.49 29.93 26.90
C PRO A 95 -3.89 30.68 25.71
N ASN A 96 -4.46 31.85 25.40
CA ASN A 96 -3.91 32.84 24.46
C ASN A 96 -2.46 33.22 24.84
N ARG A 97 -1.46 32.61 24.18
CA ARG A 97 -0.07 33.07 24.22
C ARG A 97 0.15 34.11 23.11
N LEU A 98 0.65 35.28 23.51
CA LEU A 98 1.11 36.32 22.59
C LEU A 98 2.20 35.74 21.65
N PRO A 99 2.27 36.15 20.37
CA PRO A 99 3.23 35.62 19.43
C PRO A 99 4.67 35.91 19.88
N GLN A 100 5.41 34.86 20.23
CA GLN A 100 6.86 34.92 20.43
C GLN A 100 7.56 35.10 19.08
N ALA A 101 8.72 35.78 19.11
CA ALA A 101 9.55 35.98 17.93
C ALA A 101 9.86 34.63 17.25
N ARG A 102 9.67 34.59 15.92
CA ARG A 102 9.91 33.42 15.08
C ARG A 102 11.41 33.10 15.10
N GLU A 103 11.81 32.07 15.83
CA GLU A 103 13.16 31.54 15.65
C GLU A 103 13.31 31.09 14.20
N THR A 104 14.43 31.43 13.57
CA THR A 104 14.74 30.91 12.25
C THR A 104 15.16 29.46 12.45
N ILE A 105 14.20 28.55 12.38
CA ILE A 105 14.47 27.11 12.37
C ILE A 105 15.32 26.87 11.10
N LEU A 106 16.58 26.49 11.28
CA LEU A 106 17.40 26.00 10.17
C LEU A 106 16.64 24.80 9.59
N GLY A 107 16.42 24.83 8.27
CA GLY A 107 15.80 23.71 7.58
C GLY A 107 16.60 22.41 7.83
N PRO A 108 15.96 21.24 7.68
CA PRO A 108 16.65 19.97 7.80
C PRO A 108 17.86 19.96 6.87
N THR A 109 19.02 19.57 7.40
CA THR A 109 20.23 19.38 6.59
C THR A 109 20.27 17.93 6.16
N ARG A 110 20.41 17.68 4.85
CA ARG A 110 20.68 16.34 4.34
C ARG A 110 22.04 15.89 4.89
N VAL A 111 22.04 14.83 5.71
CA VAL A 111 23.26 14.20 6.22
C VAL A 111 23.71 13.12 5.25
N ASN A 112 22.87 12.12 5.01
CA ASN A 112 23.13 11.00 4.13
C ASN A 112 22.03 10.87 3.05
N ALA A 113 22.23 9.98 2.09
CA ALA A 113 21.18 9.53 1.19
C ALA A 113 21.32 8.04 0.95
N PHE A 114 20.18 7.40 0.76
CA PHE A 114 20.03 5.99 0.47
C PHE A 114 19.46 5.91 -0.95
N GLY A 115 20.02 5.05 -1.80
CA GLY A 115 19.55 4.92 -3.18
C GLY A 115 18.16 4.27 -3.19
N THR A 116 17.14 5.03 -3.57
CA THR A 116 15.76 4.52 -3.75
C THR A 116 15.30 4.55 -5.21
N ILE A 117 16.09 5.13 -6.11
CA ILE A 117 15.78 5.23 -7.54
C ILE A 117 17.01 4.75 -8.29
N ASN A 118 17.09 3.44 -8.51
CA ASN A 118 18.09 2.83 -9.39
C ASN A 118 17.51 2.53 -10.79
N VAL A 119 16.19 2.63 -10.93
CA VAL A 119 15.44 2.47 -12.18
C VAL A 119 15.74 3.62 -13.15
N THR A 120 15.96 3.30 -14.43
CA THR A 120 16.15 4.29 -15.52
C THR A 120 15.02 4.29 -16.56
N SER A 121 14.10 3.35 -16.47
CA SER A 121 12.83 3.25 -17.21
C SER A 121 11.63 3.56 -16.28
N ASP A 122 10.44 3.79 -16.83
CA ASP A 122 9.18 3.92 -16.08
C ASP A 122 9.22 4.89 -14.88
N LEU A 123 9.65 6.12 -15.16
CA LEU A 123 9.77 7.17 -14.15
C LEU A 123 8.42 7.88 -13.88
N PRO A 124 8.09 8.19 -12.60
CA PRO A 124 8.81 7.79 -11.40
C PRO A 124 8.53 6.32 -11.02
N PRO A 125 9.53 5.57 -10.51
CA PRO A 125 9.29 4.22 -10.02
C PRO A 125 8.46 4.26 -8.72
N ASN A 126 7.81 3.15 -8.40
CA ASN A 126 7.32 2.86 -7.07
C ASN A 126 8.52 2.67 -6.15
N THR A 127 8.55 3.38 -5.02
CA THR A 127 9.66 3.30 -4.07
C THR A 127 9.14 3.29 -2.65
N ASP A 128 9.78 2.52 -1.78
CA ASP A 128 9.48 2.53 -0.35
C ASP A 128 10.75 2.29 0.48
N MET A 129 10.71 2.65 1.77
CA MET A 129 11.86 2.56 2.66
C MET A 129 11.46 2.30 4.11
N ALA A 130 12.20 1.42 4.78
CA ALA A 130 12.11 1.20 6.21
C ALA A 130 13.49 1.32 6.88
N VAL A 131 13.52 1.78 8.13
CA VAL A 131 14.75 2.00 8.90
C VAL A 131 14.65 1.27 10.24
N SER A 132 15.65 0.46 10.57
CA SER A 132 15.71 -0.27 11.83
C SER A 132 16.41 0.51 12.95
N GLY A 133 16.06 0.16 14.18
CA GLY A 133 16.72 0.71 15.37
C GLY A 133 18.20 0.33 15.51
N ASN A 134 18.65 -0.73 14.81
CA ASN A 134 20.06 -1.14 14.76
C ASN A 134 20.88 -0.43 13.66
N GLY A 135 20.25 0.47 12.89
CA GLY A 135 20.93 1.36 11.95
C GLY A 135 21.10 0.81 10.54
N LEU A 136 20.23 -0.12 10.13
CA LEU A 136 20.10 -0.60 8.76
C LEU A 136 18.88 0.03 8.09
N VAL A 137 18.97 0.22 6.79
CA VAL A 137 17.93 0.83 5.95
C VAL A 137 17.65 -0.11 4.80
N VAL A 138 16.41 -0.54 4.65
CA VAL A 138 15.95 -1.28 3.46
C VAL A 138 15.20 -0.32 2.56
N THR A 139 15.61 -0.27 1.30
CA THR A 139 14.94 0.48 0.24
C THR A 139 14.52 -0.48 -0.85
N VAL A 140 13.32 -0.28 -1.39
CA VAL A 140 12.80 -1.07 -2.50
C VAL A 140 12.35 -0.14 -3.63
N ASP A 141 12.59 -0.57 -4.87
CA ASP A 141 11.98 0.00 -6.07
C ASP A 141 11.55 -1.13 -7.03
N ASN A 142 10.97 -0.79 -8.19
CA ASN A 142 10.49 -1.79 -9.15
C ASN A 142 11.58 -2.77 -9.63
N ASP A 143 12.86 -2.40 -9.56
CA ASP A 143 13.97 -3.21 -10.07
C ASP A 143 14.85 -3.81 -8.96
N TYR A 144 14.95 -3.15 -7.79
CA TYR A 144 15.94 -3.44 -6.77
C TYR A 144 15.34 -3.58 -5.36
N LEU A 145 15.95 -4.49 -4.61
CA LEU A 145 15.98 -4.48 -3.15
C LEU A 145 17.39 -4.08 -2.72
N SER A 146 17.51 -3.07 -1.86
CA SER A 146 18.81 -2.59 -1.38
C SER A 146 18.82 -2.41 0.13
N ILE A 147 19.98 -2.66 0.72
CA ILE A 147 20.28 -2.55 2.14
C ILE A 147 21.44 -1.59 2.30
N TRP A 148 21.26 -0.60 3.16
CA TRP A 148 22.25 0.41 3.50
C TRP A 148 22.47 0.43 5.00
N ASP A 149 23.61 0.94 5.44
CA ASP A 149 23.73 1.42 6.80
C ASP A 149 23.22 2.87 6.93
N THR A 150 23.02 3.36 8.15
CA THR A 150 22.59 4.75 8.38
C THR A 150 23.63 5.82 8.03
N ASN A 151 24.88 5.45 7.73
CA ASN A 151 25.89 6.35 7.18
C ASN A 151 25.73 6.53 5.66
N GLY A 152 24.89 5.73 5.01
CA GLY A 152 24.68 5.74 3.57
C GLY A 152 25.65 4.82 2.82
N ASP A 153 26.36 3.94 3.53
CA ASP A 153 27.20 2.93 2.92
C ASP A 153 26.34 1.74 2.46
N GLU A 154 26.63 1.24 1.26
CA GLU A 154 25.97 0.09 0.67
C GLU A 154 26.36 -1.20 1.41
N VAL A 155 25.37 -1.93 1.92
CA VAL A 155 25.55 -3.28 2.50
C VAL A 155 25.22 -4.34 1.45
N LEU A 156 24.12 -4.15 0.72
CA LEU A 156 23.66 -5.05 -0.35
C LEU A 156 22.84 -4.25 -1.38
N VAL A 157 23.04 -4.48 -2.66
CA VAL A 157 22.15 -4.03 -3.75
C VAL A 157 21.95 -5.19 -4.69
N GLU A 158 20.72 -5.67 -4.81
CA GLU A 158 20.36 -6.77 -5.71
C GLU A 158 19.20 -6.36 -6.60
N THR A 159 19.24 -6.79 -7.86
CA THR A 159 18.04 -6.78 -8.70
C THR A 159 17.06 -7.81 -8.15
N TRP A 160 15.75 -7.63 -8.34
CA TRP A 160 14.79 -8.67 -7.97
C TRP A 160 15.10 -10.02 -8.62
N LEU A 161 15.55 -10.02 -9.88
CA LEU A 161 15.95 -11.25 -10.56
C LEU A 161 17.10 -11.96 -9.82
N ASP A 162 18.14 -11.22 -9.42
CA ASP A 162 19.27 -11.80 -8.70
C ASP A 162 18.86 -12.27 -7.29
N PHE A 163 18.05 -11.46 -6.59
CA PHE A 163 17.52 -11.77 -5.27
C PHE A 163 16.76 -13.10 -5.24
N PHE A 164 15.77 -13.27 -6.13
CA PHE A 164 14.98 -14.51 -6.17
C PHE A 164 15.78 -15.71 -6.71
N ASN A 165 16.72 -15.49 -7.64
CA ASN A 165 17.64 -16.54 -8.08
C ASN A 165 18.53 -17.04 -6.93
N ASN A 166 19.02 -16.15 -6.08
CA ASN A 166 19.80 -16.49 -4.88
C ASN A 166 18.98 -17.34 -3.89
N LEU A 167 17.66 -17.14 -3.85
CA LEU A 167 16.73 -17.91 -3.03
C LEU A 167 16.22 -19.19 -3.70
N SER A 168 16.72 -19.53 -4.91
CA SER A 168 16.24 -20.66 -5.71
C SER A 168 14.73 -20.63 -5.99
N ALA A 169 14.14 -19.44 -5.96
CA ALA A 169 12.75 -19.20 -6.31
C ALA A 169 12.68 -18.80 -7.79
N PRO A 170 11.94 -19.53 -8.65
CA PRO A 170 11.92 -19.23 -10.08
C PRO A 170 11.11 -17.96 -10.34
N LEU A 171 11.74 -16.92 -10.88
CA LEU A 171 11.02 -15.79 -11.47
C LEU A 171 11.30 -15.67 -12.98
N GLY A 172 10.27 -15.24 -13.70
CA GLY A 172 10.34 -14.79 -15.10
C GLY A 172 9.43 -13.59 -15.40
N GLY A 173 8.69 -13.08 -14.42
CA GLY A 173 7.79 -11.92 -14.51
C GLY A 173 8.31 -10.68 -13.78
N GLU A 174 7.58 -9.57 -13.93
CA GLU A 174 7.95 -8.25 -13.40
C GLU A 174 7.53 -8.06 -11.93
N ILE A 175 8.27 -7.22 -11.21
CA ILE A 175 7.97 -6.83 -9.83
C ILE A 175 7.34 -5.44 -9.82
N LEU A 176 6.18 -5.34 -9.18
CA LEU A 176 5.35 -4.14 -9.16
C LEU A 176 4.94 -3.78 -7.73
N PHE A 177 4.77 -2.47 -7.51
CA PHE A 177 4.26 -1.89 -6.27
C PHE A 177 4.96 -2.38 -4.99
N PRO A 178 6.30 -2.48 -4.92
CA PRO A 178 6.98 -2.96 -3.74
C PRO A 178 6.74 -2.03 -2.54
N ARG A 179 6.49 -2.64 -1.38
CA ARG A 179 6.34 -1.96 -0.08
C ARG A 179 7.22 -2.61 0.96
N VAL A 180 7.72 -1.82 1.90
CA VAL A 180 8.54 -2.33 3.00
C VAL A 180 8.10 -1.74 4.34
N ALA A 181 7.94 -2.61 5.32
CA ALA A 181 7.67 -2.27 6.70
C ALA A 181 8.72 -2.92 7.62
N ILE A 182 8.78 -2.45 8.86
CA ILE A 182 9.61 -3.03 9.90
C ILE A 182 8.75 -3.40 11.10
N ASP A 183 8.93 -4.62 11.62
CA ASP A 183 8.35 -4.99 12.90
C ASP A 183 9.17 -4.33 14.02
N PRO A 184 8.59 -3.38 14.79
CA PRO A 184 9.35 -2.60 15.75
C PRO A 184 9.86 -3.43 16.95
N VAL A 185 9.29 -4.62 17.18
CA VAL A 185 9.62 -5.50 18.30
C VAL A 185 10.86 -6.35 18.00
N THR A 186 10.89 -6.98 16.84
CA THR A 186 11.96 -7.89 16.43
C THR A 186 13.04 -7.19 15.60
N GLY A 187 12.74 -6.02 15.03
CA GLY A 187 13.63 -5.32 14.09
C GLY A 187 13.72 -5.98 12.71
N ARG A 188 12.86 -6.97 12.42
CA ARG A 188 12.82 -7.69 11.15
C ARG A 188 12.00 -6.90 10.12
N PHE A 189 12.41 -7.00 8.86
CA PHE A 189 11.79 -6.32 7.74
C PHE A 189 10.78 -7.23 7.06
N VAL A 190 9.65 -6.65 6.65
CA VAL A 190 8.61 -7.31 5.87
C VAL A 190 8.45 -6.54 4.57
N VAL A 191 8.57 -7.22 3.44
CA VAL A 191 8.41 -6.66 2.11
C VAL A 191 7.25 -7.35 1.42
N ALA A 192 6.36 -6.58 0.81
CA ALA A 192 5.30 -7.10 -0.06
C ALA A 192 5.54 -6.61 -1.48
N VAL A 193 5.41 -7.51 -2.45
CA VAL A 193 5.52 -7.18 -3.87
C VAL A 193 4.43 -7.89 -4.67
N ASN A 194 3.87 -7.22 -5.67
CA ASN A 194 3.09 -7.90 -6.70
C ASN A 194 4.04 -8.42 -7.78
N TYR A 195 3.91 -9.69 -8.11
CA TYR A 195 4.65 -10.35 -9.17
C TYR A 195 3.72 -10.64 -10.34
N GLY A 196 4.11 -10.24 -11.55
CA GLY A 196 3.32 -10.43 -12.76
C GLY A 196 2.28 -9.32 -12.98
N GLU A 197 1.99 -9.04 -14.26
CA GLU A 197 1.15 -7.91 -14.67
C GLU A 197 -0.34 -8.24 -14.86
N THR A 198 -0.72 -9.51 -15.13
CA THR A 198 -2.08 -9.85 -15.55
C THR A 198 -2.57 -11.22 -15.06
N GLY A 199 -3.84 -11.27 -14.65
CA GLY A 199 -4.65 -12.49 -14.51
C GLY A 199 -4.00 -13.62 -13.70
N SER A 200 -3.96 -14.82 -14.30
CA SER A 200 -3.50 -16.06 -13.64
C SER A 200 -2.04 -16.10 -13.20
N ASP A 201 -1.24 -15.14 -13.63
CA ASP A 201 0.20 -15.09 -13.35
C ASP A 201 0.53 -14.04 -12.26
N ALA A 202 -0.46 -13.24 -11.84
CA ALA A 202 -0.30 -12.26 -10.78
C ALA A 202 -0.23 -12.95 -9.41
N SER A 203 0.79 -12.68 -8.60
CA SER A 203 0.92 -13.26 -7.25
C SER A 203 1.45 -12.23 -6.27
N LEU A 204 0.94 -12.25 -5.03
CA LEU A 204 1.51 -11.47 -3.95
C LEU A 204 2.67 -12.28 -3.35
N PHE A 205 3.87 -11.70 -3.33
CA PHE A 205 4.98 -12.25 -2.55
C PHE A 205 5.15 -11.47 -1.26
N LEU A 206 5.27 -12.20 -0.15
CA LEU A 206 5.64 -11.68 1.16
C LEU A 206 7.04 -12.18 1.52
N LEU A 207 7.96 -11.25 1.71
CA LEU A 207 9.34 -11.53 2.06
C LEU A 207 9.61 -11.03 3.48
N ILE A 208 10.23 -11.85 4.32
CA ILE A 208 10.51 -11.51 5.71
C ILE A 208 11.99 -11.75 5.99
N SER A 209 12.74 -10.74 6.43
CA SER A 209 14.15 -10.93 6.77
C SER A 209 14.27 -11.98 7.88
N GLU A 210 15.20 -12.92 7.80
CA GLU A 210 15.31 -14.00 8.80
C GLU A 210 15.70 -13.47 10.19
N THR A 211 16.43 -12.35 10.21
CA THR A 211 16.91 -11.68 11.43
C THR A 211 16.70 -10.16 11.32
N ASP A 212 17.10 -9.42 12.35
CA ASP A 212 17.15 -7.95 12.35
C ASP A 212 18.28 -7.38 11.45
N ASP A 213 19.12 -8.26 10.90
CA ASP A 213 20.03 -7.99 9.79
C ASP A 213 19.46 -8.58 8.48
N PRO A 214 18.85 -7.77 7.59
CA PRO A 214 18.28 -8.21 6.33
C PRO A 214 19.30 -8.71 5.31
N SER A 215 20.61 -8.58 5.56
CA SER A 215 21.64 -9.13 4.67
C SER A 215 21.89 -10.63 4.87
N LEU A 216 21.35 -11.21 5.95
CA LEU A 216 21.64 -12.60 6.34
C LEU A 216 20.66 -13.64 5.78
N GLY A 217 19.56 -13.22 5.15
CA GLY A 217 18.61 -14.14 4.54
C GLY A 217 17.16 -13.66 4.64
N TRP A 218 16.29 -14.25 3.82
CA TRP A 218 14.87 -13.93 3.74
C TRP A 218 14.02 -15.20 3.61
N LEU A 219 12.92 -15.23 4.36
CA LEU A 219 11.81 -16.15 4.15
C LEU A 219 10.95 -15.59 3.02
N VAL A 220 10.50 -16.45 2.11
CA VAL A 220 9.68 -16.05 0.96
C VAL A 220 8.40 -16.87 0.93
N TYR A 221 7.29 -16.16 0.88
CA TYR A 221 5.94 -16.70 0.78
C TYR A 221 5.29 -16.20 -0.50
N GLU A 222 4.71 -17.12 -1.25
CA GLU A 222 3.76 -16.82 -2.31
C GLU A 222 2.35 -16.88 -1.70
N VAL A 223 1.67 -15.75 -1.64
CA VAL A 223 0.30 -15.61 -1.13
C VAL A 223 -0.64 -15.63 -2.33
N PHE A 224 -1.36 -16.75 -2.46
CA PHE A 224 -2.19 -17.05 -3.62
C PHE A 224 -3.66 -17.19 -3.22
N SER A 225 -4.56 -16.49 -3.92
CA SER A 225 -6.00 -16.76 -3.89
C SER A 225 -6.59 -16.62 -5.29
N SER A 226 -7.34 -17.63 -5.74
CA SER A 226 -8.04 -17.60 -7.02
C SER A 226 -9.13 -16.54 -7.09
N GLU A 227 -9.61 -16.03 -5.94
CA GLU A 227 -10.75 -15.12 -5.88
C GLU A 227 -10.42 -13.72 -6.42
N TRP A 228 -9.18 -13.24 -6.28
CA TRP A 228 -8.77 -11.93 -6.82
C TRP A 228 -8.07 -12.03 -8.19
N GLN A 229 -7.38 -13.13 -8.49
CA GLN A 229 -6.68 -13.27 -9.79
C GLN A 229 -7.65 -13.32 -10.97
N ASP A 230 -8.85 -13.85 -10.75
CA ASP A 230 -9.91 -13.87 -11.76
C ASP A 230 -10.54 -12.48 -11.95
N SER A 231 -10.34 -11.53 -11.02
CA SER A 231 -10.91 -10.19 -11.06
C SER A 231 -9.95 -9.08 -11.48
N GLY A 232 -8.62 -9.28 -11.36
CA GLY A 232 -7.67 -8.27 -11.80
C GLY A 232 -6.22 -8.43 -11.30
N THR A 233 -5.49 -7.32 -11.32
CA THR A 233 -4.09 -7.19 -10.85
C THR A 233 -4.04 -6.36 -9.56
N LEU A 234 -3.13 -6.70 -8.65
CA LEU A 234 -2.93 -5.96 -7.40
C LEU A 234 -2.13 -4.68 -7.64
N THR A 235 -2.61 -3.58 -7.09
CA THR A 235 -1.94 -2.27 -7.12
C THR A 235 -2.01 -1.60 -5.75
N ALA A 236 -1.29 -0.48 -5.59
CA ALA A 236 -1.35 0.35 -4.38
C ALA A 236 -1.16 -0.43 -3.07
N LEU A 237 -0.21 -1.37 -3.06
CA LEU A 237 0.06 -2.21 -1.90
C LEU A 237 0.35 -1.34 -0.65
N SER A 238 -0.04 -1.83 0.51
CA SER A 238 0.42 -1.34 1.82
C SER A 238 0.65 -2.52 2.77
N VAL A 239 1.58 -2.35 3.70
CA VAL A 239 1.97 -3.39 4.67
C VAL A 239 1.82 -2.79 6.07
N GLY A 240 1.11 -3.47 6.95
CA GLY A 240 1.05 -3.15 8.38
C GLY A 240 1.38 -4.37 9.22
N ILE A 241 1.99 -4.17 10.39
CA ILE A 241 2.39 -5.26 11.28
C ILE A 241 1.85 -4.98 12.68
N SER A 242 0.94 -5.81 13.18
CA SER A 242 0.44 -5.72 14.56
C SER A 242 1.30 -6.54 15.51
N THR A 243 0.89 -6.68 16.78
CA THR A 243 1.61 -7.54 17.73
C THR A 243 1.63 -9.00 17.31
N GLU A 244 0.57 -9.49 16.66
CA GLU A 244 0.39 -10.92 16.35
C GLU A 244 0.21 -11.20 14.85
N GLU A 245 -0.02 -10.17 14.03
CA GLU A 245 -0.45 -10.34 12.64
C GLU A 245 0.36 -9.47 11.67
N ILE A 246 0.43 -9.91 10.43
CA ILE A 246 0.88 -9.13 9.27
C ILE A 246 -0.34 -8.87 8.39
N PHE A 247 -0.50 -7.63 7.97
CA PHE A 247 -1.55 -7.22 7.07
C PHE A 247 -0.96 -6.68 5.77
N VAL A 248 -1.49 -7.13 4.64
CA VAL A 248 -1.20 -6.54 3.33
C VAL A 248 -2.52 -6.08 2.72
N THR A 249 -2.59 -4.83 2.31
CA THR A 249 -3.73 -4.31 1.54
C THR A 249 -3.34 -4.12 0.08
N ALA A 250 -4.33 -4.17 -0.79
CA ALA A 250 -4.15 -3.90 -2.22
C ALA A 250 -5.46 -3.43 -2.84
N ASP A 251 -5.37 -2.54 -3.83
CA ASP A 251 -6.48 -2.34 -4.76
C ASP A 251 -6.42 -3.42 -5.84
N VAL A 252 -7.59 -3.89 -6.29
CA VAL A 252 -7.71 -4.78 -7.44
C VAL A 252 -8.18 -3.97 -8.63
N VAL A 253 -7.41 -3.98 -9.72
CA VAL A 253 -7.75 -3.27 -10.97
C VAL A 253 -7.96 -4.24 -12.11
N ASP A 254 -8.94 -3.97 -12.96
CA ASP A 254 -9.21 -4.77 -14.15
C ASP A 254 -8.24 -4.46 -15.31
N ASP A 255 -8.42 -5.13 -16.44
CA ASP A 255 -7.63 -4.92 -17.66
C ASP A 255 -7.73 -3.49 -18.22
N PHE A 256 -8.72 -2.70 -17.80
CA PHE A 256 -8.92 -1.30 -18.16
C PHE A 256 -8.34 -0.32 -17.14
N GLN A 257 -7.69 -0.82 -16.09
CA GLN A 257 -7.16 -0.06 -14.96
C GLN A 257 -8.26 0.62 -14.12
N ASP A 258 -9.50 0.13 -14.22
CA ASP A 258 -10.58 0.55 -13.34
C ASP A 258 -10.49 -0.27 -12.05
N GLN A 259 -10.55 0.40 -10.91
CA GLN A 259 -10.58 -0.28 -9.61
C GLN A 259 -11.90 -1.04 -9.47
N VAL A 260 -11.81 -2.34 -9.23
CA VAL A 260 -12.96 -3.25 -9.10
C VAL A 260 -13.13 -3.79 -7.69
N ASP A 261 -12.07 -3.78 -6.87
CA ASP A 261 -12.14 -4.16 -5.46
C ASP A 261 -11.00 -3.54 -4.64
N VAL A 262 -11.06 -3.72 -3.32
CA VAL A 262 -9.93 -3.57 -2.41
C VAL A 262 -9.87 -4.81 -1.54
N VAL A 263 -8.68 -5.31 -1.28
CA VAL A 263 -8.47 -6.53 -0.53
C VAL A 263 -7.54 -6.33 0.64
N ILE A 264 -7.74 -7.15 1.68
CA ILE A 264 -6.82 -7.27 2.81
C ILE A 264 -6.45 -8.74 2.98
N PHE A 265 -5.16 -9.01 3.11
CA PHE A 265 -4.61 -10.28 3.54
C PHE A 265 -4.19 -10.14 5.00
N GLN A 266 -4.74 -10.96 5.90
CA GLN A 266 -4.33 -11.07 7.29
C GLN A 266 -3.62 -12.39 7.50
N MET A 267 -2.44 -12.37 8.11
CA MET A 267 -1.53 -13.50 8.24
C MET A 267 -0.95 -13.56 9.65
N ASP A 268 -0.87 -14.76 10.22
CA ASP A 268 -0.24 -14.98 11.52
C ASP A 268 1.26 -14.63 11.44
N LYS A 269 1.69 -13.71 12.30
CA LYS A 269 3.08 -13.22 12.31
C LYS A 269 4.05 -14.27 12.83
N GLU A 270 3.67 -15.07 13.83
CA GLU A 270 4.55 -16.08 14.42
C GLU A 270 4.89 -17.17 13.39
N GLU A 271 3.89 -17.69 12.69
CA GLU A 271 4.03 -18.66 11.61
C GLU A 271 4.91 -18.12 10.49
N ALA A 272 4.63 -16.89 10.04
CA ALA A 272 5.38 -16.23 8.98
C ALA A 272 6.85 -15.99 9.37
N PHE A 273 7.09 -15.56 10.61
CA PHE A 273 8.45 -15.26 11.09
C PHE A 273 9.25 -16.52 11.39
N ALA A 274 8.57 -17.64 11.65
CA ALA A 274 9.18 -18.94 11.92
C ALA A 274 9.45 -19.78 10.66
N GLY A 275 9.10 -19.30 9.45
CA GLY A 275 9.28 -20.08 8.23
C GLY A 275 8.27 -21.24 8.11
N GLN A 276 7.14 -21.16 8.83
CA GLN A 276 6.11 -22.20 8.82
C GLN A 276 5.19 -22.05 7.61
N GLN A 277 4.33 -23.04 7.37
CA GLN A 277 3.29 -22.91 6.37
C GLN A 277 2.37 -21.75 6.76
N LEU A 278 2.22 -20.78 5.86
CA LEU A 278 1.46 -19.57 6.15
C LEU A 278 0.00 -19.71 5.73
N GLY A 279 -0.91 -19.66 6.70
CA GLY A 279 -2.32 -19.43 6.47
C GLY A 279 -2.63 -17.94 6.35
N PHE A 280 -3.73 -17.59 5.69
CA PHE A 280 -4.21 -16.21 5.66
C PHE A 280 -5.74 -16.14 5.60
N LEU A 281 -6.29 -15.05 6.12
CA LEU A 281 -7.66 -14.60 5.84
C LEU A 281 -7.61 -13.54 4.75
N PHE A 282 -8.62 -13.61 3.90
CA PHE A 282 -8.79 -12.72 2.76
C PHE A 282 -10.11 -11.96 2.91
N TYR A 283 -10.01 -10.64 2.89
CA TYR A 283 -11.13 -9.70 3.00
C TYR A 283 -11.29 -8.99 1.67
N GLN A 284 -12.53 -8.80 1.23
CA GLN A 284 -12.90 -8.15 -0.02
C GLN A 284 -14.30 -7.51 0.10
N ASP A 285 -14.80 -6.89 -0.98
CA ASP A 285 -16.12 -6.25 -1.04
C ASP A 285 -16.28 -5.10 -0.02
N PHE A 286 -15.23 -4.30 0.18
CA PHE A 286 -15.29 -3.14 1.08
C PHE A 286 -16.18 -2.05 0.48
N VAL A 287 -17.21 -1.63 1.24
CA VAL A 287 -18.11 -0.54 0.84
C VAL A 287 -18.32 0.46 1.97
N ASP A 288 -18.33 1.74 1.64
CA ASP A 288 -18.47 2.82 2.61
C ASP A 288 -19.93 2.99 3.12
N PHE A 289 -20.22 4.13 3.77
CA PHE A 289 -21.56 4.42 4.28
C PHE A 289 -22.58 4.78 3.20
N ASP A 290 -22.12 5.16 2.01
CA ASP A 290 -22.94 5.48 0.84
C ASP A 290 -23.05 4.27 -0.12
N ASP A 291 -22.51 3.11 0.30
CA ASP A 291 -22.39 1.85 -0.46
C ASP A 291 -21.53 1.99 -1.74
N ASP A 292 -20.64 2.99 -1.76
CA ASP A 292 -19.59 3.10 -2.78
C ASP A 292 -18.41 2.19 -2.43
N LEU A 293 -17.71 1.70 -3.45
CA LEU A 293 -16.55 0.83 -3.27
C LEU A 293 -15.46 1.58 -2.48
N GLY A 294 -14.96 0.95 -1.41
CA GLY A 294 -13.78 1.43 -0.71
C GLY A 294 -12.60 1.54 -1.69
N SER A 295 -11.67 2.44 -1.46
CA SER A 295 -10.51 2.61 -2.35
C SER A 295 -9.27 2.96 -1.54
N HIS A 296 -8.10 2.47 -1.97
CA HIS A 296 -6.80 2.85 -1.43
C HIS A 296 -6.71 2.68 0.09
N LEU A 297 -7.07 1.49 0.59
CA LEU A 297 -6.90 1.18 2.00
C LEU A 297 -5.41 1.09 2.33
N HIS A 298 -4.97 1.91 3.28
CA HIS A 298 -3.61 1.89 3.77
C HIS A 298 -3.57 1.32 5.18
N ALA A 299 -2.79 0.25 5.39
CA ALA A 299 -2.57 -0.30 6.72
C ALA A 299 -1.73 0.67 7.56
N THR A 300 -2.10 0.88 8.83
CA THR A 300 -1.35 1.79 9.69
C THR A 300 -0.04 1.13 10.15
N GLN A 301 1.07 1.85 10.02
CA GLN A 301 2.26 1.53 10.79
C GLN A 301 2.04 1.91 12.24
N TYR A 302 2.76 1.25 13.14
CA TYR A 302 2.77 1.57 14.55
C TYR A 302 4.08 2.18 14.96
N ASP A 303 4.04 3.12 15.90
CA ASP A 303 5.28 3.63 16.47
C ASP A 303 6.02 2.54 17.27
N PHE A 304 7.31 2.76 17.54
CA PHE A 304 8.17 1.81 18.26
C PHE A 304 7.74 1.52 19.72
N ASN A 305 6.78 2.27 20.27
CA ASN A 305 6.29 2.16 21.64
C ASN A 305 4.79 1.79 21.70
N ALA A 306 4.10 1.72 20.57
CA ALA A 306 2.69 1.45 20.49
C ALA A 306 2.46 -0.02 20.83
N THR A 307 1.77 -0.26 21.95
CA THR A 307 1.22 -1.57 22.24
C THR A 307 -0.12 -1.66 21.52
N VAL A 308 -0.12 -2.28 20.36
CA VAL A 308 -1.36 -2.60 19.65
C VAL A 308 -1.72 -4.05 19.87
N GLY A 309 -3.02 -4.34 19.91
CA GLY A 309 -3.48 -5.72 19.93
C GLY A 309 -3.15 -6.45 18.63
N SER A 310 -3.77 -7.60 18.45
CA SER A 310 -3.65 -8.42 17.24
C SER A 310 -4.28 -7.75 16.01
N GLY A 311 -5.20 -6.80 16.22
CA GLY A 311 -5.91 -6.07 15.19
C GLY A 311 -5.10 -5.00 14.43
N MET A 312 -5.78 -4.34 13.48
CA MET A 312 -5.19 -3.32 12.62
C MET A 312 -6.20 -2.27 12.19
N TYR A 313 -5.74 -1.01 12.22
CA TYR A 313 -6.43 0.09 11.57
C TYR A 313 -6.02 0.21 10.09
N PHE A 314 -7.00 0.48 9.26
CA PHE A 314 -6.80 0.82 7.84
C PHE A 314 -7.52 2.10 7.53
N VAL A 315 -6.93 2.89 6.66
CA VAL A 315 -7.45 4.20 6.33
C VAL A 315 -7.58 4.39 4.85
N SER A 316 -8.70 4.98 4.47
CA SER A 316 -8.91 5.54 3.15
C SER A 316 -9.53 6.91 3.27
N ARG A 317 -9.58 7.63 2.15
CA ARG A 317 -10.04 9.02 2.15
C ARG A 317 -10.82 9.35 0.90
N THR A 318 -11.90 10.10 1.09
CA THR A 318 -12.63 10.82 0.05
C THR A 318 -12.32 12.33 0.14
N GLU A 319 -12.93 13.14 -0.72
CA GLU A 319 -12.80 14.60 -0.62
C GLU A 319 -13.26 15.11 0.76
N ASP A 320 -14.38 14.57 1.24
CA ASP A 320 -15.11 15.06 2.40
C ASP A 320 -14.84 14.27 3.69
N TYR A 321 -14.36 13.03 3.60
CA TYR A 321 -14.24 12.14 4.77
C TYR A 321 -12.96 11.31 4.78
N VAL A 322 -12.50 11.00 5.98
CA VAL A 322 -11.56 9.91 6.25
C VAL A 322 -12.37 8.72 6.74
N LEU A 323 -12.17 7.58 6.10
CA LEU A 323 -12.74 6.30 6.50
C LEU A 323 -11.68 5.54 7.29
N LEU A 324 -12.05 5.06 8.47
CA LEU A 324 -11.21 4.22 9.33
C LEU A 324 -11.88 2.86 9.45
N TRP A 325 -11.17 1.85 8.98
CA TRP A 325 -11.53 0.45 9.11
C TRP A 325 -10.72 -0.17 10.23
N ASP A 326 -11.33 -1.04 11.01
CA ASP A 326 -10.70 -1.69 12.17
C ASP A 326 -10.97 -3.18 12.10
N ILE A 327 -9.93 -3.97 11.84
CA ILE A 327 -9.96 -5.41 12.10
C ILE A 327 -9.54 -5.59 13.56
N THR A 328 -10.47 -6.02 14.40
CA THR A 328 -10.32 -5.88 15.86
C THR A 328 -9.46 -6.94 16.54
N GLY A 329 -9.09 -8.01 15.84
CA GLY A 329 -8.47 -9.18 16.47
C GLY A 329 -7.64 -10.05 15.51
N ALA A 330 -7.12 -11.15 16.07
CA ALA A 330 -6.27 -12.11 15.40
C ALA A 330 -7.05 -12.94 14.35
N ILE A 331 -6.30 -13.60 13.46
CA ILE A 331 -6.84 -14.44 12.40
C ILE A 331 -7.62 -15.64 12.96
N ASP A 332 -7.23 -16.14 14.12
CA ASP A 332 -7.84 -17.29 14.80
C ASP A 332 -8.88 -16.90 15.87
N ASP A 333 -9.05 -15.60 16.13
CA ASP A 333 -10.05 -15.11 17.08
C ASP A 333 -11.44 -15.06 16.44
N THR A 334 -12.33 -15.94 16.91
CA THR A 334 -13.74 -15.96 16.53
C THR A 334 -14.52 -14.68 16.88
N GLY A 335 -13.96 -13.82 17.72
CA GLY A 335 -14.48 -12.50 18.08
C GLY A 335 -14.05 -11.37 17.15
N THR A 336 -13.16 -11.62 16.19
CA THR A 336 -12.67 -10.61 15.24
C THR A 336 -13.82 -10.00 14.44
N GLN A 337 -13.83 -8.67 14.38
CA GLN A 337 -14.82 -7.87 13.65
C GLN A 337 -14.12 -6.94 12.67
N LEU A 338 -14.84 -6.55 11.62
CA LEU A 338 -14.49 -5.42 10.76
C LEU A 338 -15.45 -4.27 11.07
N ASP A 339 -14.94 -3.26 11.75
CA ASP A 339 -15.67 -2.04 12.05
C ASP A 339 -15.28 -0.92 11.09
N LEU A 340 -16.27 -0.10 10.70
CA LEU A 340 -16.07 1.08 9.87
C LEU A 340 -16.52 2.34 10.62
N TYR A 341 -15.64 3.33 10.63
CA TYR A 341 -15.86 4.67 11.17
C TYR A 341 -15.64 5.73 10.08
N GLU A 342 -16.41 6.81 10.15
CA GLU A 342 -16.30 7.95 9.24
C GLU A 342 -16.01 9.22 10.04
N TYR A 343 -15.01 9.98 9.59
CA TYR A 343 -14.61 11.26 10.16
C TYR A 343 -14.67 12.34 9.09
N ALA A 344 -15.34 13.45 9.38
CA ALA A 344 -15.31 14.62 8.51
C ALA A 344 -13.86 15.10 8.32
N ALA A 345 -13.47 15.28 7.07
CA ALA A 345 -12.13 15.66 6.70
C ALA A 345 -12.05 17.15 6.34
N GLU A 346 -10.95 17.79 6.70
CA GLU A 346 -10.72 19.17 6.27
C GLU A 346 -10.47 19.23 4.76
N SER A 347 -10.98 20.26 4.09
CA SER A 347 -10.71 20.51 2.68
C SER A 347 -9.20 20.65 2.45
N TYR A 348 -8.65 19.90 1.49
CA TYR A 348 -7.26 20.03 1.06
C TYR A 348 -7.20 20.60 -0.37
N THR A 349 -6.00 21.00 -0.79
CA THR A 349 -5.76 21.42 -2.18
C THR A 349 -4.75 20.47 -2.79
N PHE A 350 -5.09 19.88 -3.93
CA PHE A 350 -4.16 19.05 -4.71
C PHE A 350 -2.85 19.79 -4.95
N LYS A 351 -1.73 19.10 -4.74
CA LYS A 351 -0.44 19.73 -5.04
C LYS A 351 -0.30 19.89 -6.55
N PRO A 352 0.22 21.04 -7.01
CA PRO A 352 0.48 21.22 -8.42
C PRO A 352 1.51 20.18 -8.87
N GLN A 353 1.42 19.74 -10.13
CA GLN A 353 2.48 18.98 -10.76
C GLN A 353 3.75 19.85 -10.84
N ILE A 354 4.89 19.31 -10.41
CA ILE A 354 6.18 20.01 -10.36
C ILE A 354 7.18 19.26 -11.25
N GLU A 355 7.91 19.97 -12.11
CA GLU A 355 8.99 19.35 -12.91
C GLU A 355 10.05 18.74 -11.99
N GLN A 356 10.45 17.50 -12.29
CA GLN A 356 11.60 16.87 -11.66
C GLN A 356 12.86 17.70 -11.96
N LEU A 357 13.74 17.85 -10.97
CA LEU A 357 14.93 18.68 -11.12
C LEU A 357 15.80 18.16 -12.28
N GLY A 358 15.93 18.95 -13.34
CA GLY A 358 16.75 18.61 -14.51
C GLY A 358 16.05 17.75 -15.58
N SER A 359 14.74 17.49 -15.45
CA SER A 359 13.90 16.85 -16.46
C SER A 359 12.71 17.74 -16.85
N THR A 360 12.05 17.41 -17.96
CA THR A 360 10.71 17.92 -18.30
C THR A 360 9.59 17.05 -17.74
N ASP A 361 9.92 15.92 -17.14
CA ASP A 361 8.95 15.04 -16.50
C ASP A 361 8.40 15.68 -15.24
N VAL A 362 7.10 15.53 -15.00
CA VAL A 362 6.42 16.11 -13.86
C VAL A 362 6.22 15.07 -12.76
N LEU A 363 6.51 15.46 -11.52
CA LEU A 363 6.07 14.74 -10.33
C LEU A 363 4.56 14.87 -10.21
N PHE A 364 3.90 13.73 -10.14
CA PHE A 364 2.50 13.68 -9.76
C PHE A 364 2.39 14.08 -8.28
N GLY A 365 1.70 15.18 -8.00
CA GLY A 365 1.57 15.73 -6.65
C GLY A 365 0.58 14.98 -5.75
N GLY A 366 0.15 13.79 -6.17
CA GLY A 366 -0.94 13.03 -5.56
C GLY A 366 -2.32 13.47 -6.05
N ASN A 367 -3.27 12.56 -5.90
CA ASN A 367 -4.71 12.75 -6.12
C ASN A 367 -5.47 12.70 -4.78
N GLY A 368 -4.78 13.05 -3.68
CA GLY A 368 -5.34 13.15 -2.33
C GLY A 368 -5.74 11.84 -1.67
N GLN A 369 -5.35 10.72 -2.27
CA GLN A 369 -5.36 9.40 -1.63
C GLN A 369 -4.36 9.38 -0.47
N VAL A 370 -4.62 8.51 0.50
CA VAL A 370 -3.67 8.25 1.57
C VAL A 370 -2.46 7.52 0.98
N SER A 371 -1.27 8.05 1.23
CA SER A 371 0.01 7.45 0.80
C SER A 371 0.73 6.74 1.94
N ASP A 372 0.52 7.20 3.17
CA ASP A 372 1.00 6.53 4.37
C ASP A 372 0.16 6.86 5.62
N ALA A 373 0.23 6.00 6.63
CA ALA A 373 -0.46 6.17 7.90
C ALA A 373 0.32 5.62 9.10
N LEU A 374 0.30 6.36 10.21
CA LEU A 374 0.96 5.99 11.46
C LEU A 374 -0.02 6.14 12.62
N TYR A 375 -0.17 5.10 13.43
CA TYR A 375 -0.86 5.16 14.71
C TYR A 375 0.16 5.29 15.85
N ALA A 376 0.06 6.39 16.60
CA ALA A 376 0.98 6.76 17.66
C ALA A 376 0.28 7.64 18.71
N ASP A 377 0.54 7.39 20.00
CA ASP A 377 0.01 8.20 21.12
C ASP A 377 -1.52 8.44 21.10
N ASP A 378 -2.32 7.42 20.75
CA ASP A 378 -3.78 7.51 20.53
C ASP A 378 -4.21 8.44 19.38
N TYR A 379 -3.28 8.81 18.50
CA TYR A 379 -3.53 9.58 17.30
C TYR A 379 -3.23 8.79 16.04
N LEU A 380 -4.00 9.08 15.00
CA LEU A 380 -3.77 8.58 13.66
C LEU A 380 -3.25 9.71 12.77
N TYR A 381 -2.03 9.55 12.28
CA TYR A 381 -1.34 10.47 11.39
C TYR A 381 -1.43 9.95 9.97
N LEU A 382 -1.79 10.83 9.03
CA LEU A 382 -2.04 10.48 7.63
C LEU A 382 -1.21 11.37 6.71
N VAL A 383 -0.60 10.76 5.69
CA VAL A 383 0.07 11.45 4.60
C VAL A 383 -0.80 11.34 3.35
N HIS A 384 -1.05 12.48 2.69
CA HIS A 384 -1.87 12.59 1.48
C HIS A 384 -1.25 13.55 0.45
#